data_AF-A0A8C5NRP4-F1
#
_entry.id   AF-A0A8C5NRP4-F1
#
_cell.length_a   1.000
_cell.length_b   1.000
_cell.length_c   1.000
_cell.angle_alpha   90.00
_cell.angle_beta   90.00
_cell.angle_gamma   90.00
#
_symmetry.space_group_name_H-M   'P 1'
#
loop_
_entity.id
_entity.type
_entity.pdbx_description
1 polymer ?
#
loop_
_entity_poly.entity_id
_entity_poly.type
_entity_poly.pdbx_seq_one_letter_code
_entity_poly.pdbx_strand_id
1 'polypeptide(L)'
;LAAGGAGGGGGRYRPARAAMEGSGPRVVAVGAGLAGLGAAQRLRGHGSLRLLEAAARVGGRVCTRPFGTGGEMGAHWIHGPSPGNPVFRLASQYGLLGPEAAREENQRVEGGGHPPLPSVTYGSSGKVLNAQAVREARDLFYALLASTRAFQGSKEPPWPSVGQYVRAEIARTVPTMAIRNLGFGTNNKIFLEFEQPFWEPEQQLLEVVWEDESPLEEPDADLEANWFKKLIGFVVLQPPEQHGHVLCGFIAGKESEHMETLSDAEVLSAMTHVLRTMTGNPDLPAPRSVLRSRWHSAPYTRGSYSYVAVGSSGDDIDVLAQPLGHSHKTHGQLLFAGEATHRTFYSTTHGALLSGWREAERLNQLFQAPVPAPQS
;
A
#
# COMPACT_ATOMS: atom_id res chain seq x y z
N LEU A 1 69.91 14.02 -39.14
CA LEU A 1 71.17 13.30 -39.41
C LEU A 1 71.05 11.92 -38.78
N ALA A 2 71.35 10.84 -39.53
CA ALA A 2 71.48 9.41 -39.14
C ALA A 2 70.42 8.81 -38.15
N ALA A 3 69.63 7.77 -38.43
CA ALA A 3 69.69 6.57 -39.29
C ALA A 3 70.57 5.41 -38.78
N GLY A 4 69.92 4.24 -38.58
CA GLY A 4 70.51 2.93 -38.21
C GLY A 4 70.13 2.44 -36.80
N GLY A 5 69.60 1.22 -36.57
CA GLY A 5 69.14 0.20 -37.52
C GLY A 5 68.68 -1.11 -36.86
N ALA A 6 67.90 -1.91 -37.62
CA ALA A 6 67.70 -3.38 -37.59
C ALA A 6 67.24 -4.16 -36.32
N GLY A 7 66.28 -5.08 -36.55
CA GLY A 7 65.92 -6.23 -35.69
C GLY A 7 64.78 -5.98 -34.70
N GLY A 8 63.76 -6.83 -34.55
CA GLY A 8 63.42 -8.09 -35.21
C GLY A 8 62.28 -8.79 -34.46
N GLY A 9 61.67 -9.84 -35.03
CA GLY A 9 60.69 -10.68 -34.33
C GLY A 9 59.23 -10.26 -34.51
N GLY A 10 58.40 -11.20 -34.98
CA GLY A 10 56.97 -10.98 -35.23
C GLY A 10 56.10 -11.10 -33.98
N GLY A 11 54.94 -10.45 -34.02
CA GLY A 11 53.94 -10.52 -32.97
C GLY A 11 52.87 -9.45 -33.16
N ARG A 12 51.88 -9.70 -34.02
CA ARG A 12 50.69 -8.84 -34.07
C ARG A 12 49.97 -8.96 -32.73
N TYR A 13 50.07 -7.93 -31.90
CA TYR A 13 49.38 -7.81 -30.63
C TYR A 13 47.86 -7.75 -30.86
N ARG A 14 47.21 -8.91 -30.98
CA ARG A 14 45.77 -9.03 -30.81
C ARG A 14 45.50 -8.94 -29.31
N PRO A 15 44.81 -7.90 -28.80
CA PRO A 15 44.32 -7.96 -27.43
C PRO A 15 43.36 -9.15 -27.32
N ALA A 16 43.68 -10.09 -26.43
CA ALA A 16 42.85 -11.25 -26.15
C ALA A 16 41.57 -10.81 -25.42
N ARG A 17 40.60 -10.34 -26.19
CA ARG A 17 39.28 -9.96 -25.71
C ARG A 17 38.42 -11.22 -25.52
N ALA A 18 38.70 -11.99 -24.46
CA ALA A 18 37.78 -12.95 -23.82
C ALA A 18 38.47 -13.66 -22.64
N ALA A 19 38.19 -13.21 -21.42
CA ALA A 19 38.37 -14.03 -20.23
C ALA A 19 37.32 -13.62 -19.18
N MET A 20 36.38 -14.55 -18.90
CA MET A 20 35.49 -14.56 -17.73
C MET A 20 34.44 -13.43 -17.60
N GLU A 21 33.47 -13.37 -18.53
CA GLU A 21 32.10 -13.08 -18.09
C GLU A 21 31.56 -14.34 -17.38
N GLY A 22 31.08 -14.18 -16.15
CA GLY A 22 30.95 -15.29 -15.20
C GLY A 22 29.94 -16.38 -15.59
N SER A 23 30.33 -17.64 -15.40
CA SER A 23 29.54 -18.86 -15.64
C SER A 23 28.43 -19.11 -14.59
N GLY A 24 27.90 -18.06 -13.97
CA GLY A 24 26.87 -18.14 -12.94
C GLY A 24 25.46 -17.92 -13.52
N PRO A 25 24.41 -18.26 -12.75
CA PRO A 25 23.04 -17.97 -13.14
C PRO A 25 22.82 -16.47 -13.37
N ARG A 26 22.00 -16.12 -14.35
CA ARG A 26 21.66 -14.73 -14.68
C ARG A 26 20.23 -14.44 -14.28
N VAL A 27 20.03 -13.49 -13.36
CA VAL A 27 18.71 -13.07 -12.89
C VAL A 27 18.45 -11.63 -13.33
N VAL A 28 17.25 -11.38 -13.85
CA VAL A 28 16.72 -10.04 -14.08
C VAL A 28 15.47 -9.88 -13.22
N ALA A 29 15.49 -8.93 -12.29
CA ALA A 29 14.33 -8.52 -11.51
C ALA A 29 13.76 -7.24 -12.13
N VAL A 30 12.45 -7.20 -12.37
CA VAL A 30 11.75 -6.05 -12.97
C VAL A 30 10.83 -5.44 -11.91
N GLY A 31 11.01 -4.15 -11.64
CA GLY A 31 10.39 -3.41 -10.54
C GLY A 31 11.28 -3.40 -9.29
N ALA A 32 11.77 -2.22 -8.91
CA ALA A 32 12.50 -1.97 -7.67
C ALA A 32 11.58 -1.51 -6.52
N GLY A 33 10.32 -1.98 -6.52
CA GLY A 33 9.49 -1.99 -5.32
C GLY A 33 10.03 -2.96 -4.26
N LEU A 34 9.45 -2.97 -3.06
CA LEU A 34 10.00 -3.74 -1.94
C LEU A 34 10.11 -5.26 -2.20
N ALA A 35 9.24 -5.83 -3.03
CA ALA A 35 9.35 -7.23 -3.47
C ALA A 35 10.63 -7.47 -4.30
N GLY A 36 10.87 -6.65 -5.34
CA GLY A 36 12.07 -6.77 -6.18
C GLY A 36 13.35 -6.43 -5.43
N LEU A 37 13.32 -5.44 -4.52
CA LEU A 37 14.44 -5.14 -3.62
C LEU A 37 14.72 -6.29 -2.64
N GLY A 38 13.68 -6.91 -2.08
CA GLY A 38 13.80 -8.08 -1.20
C GLY A 38 14.37 -9.30 -1.92
N ALA A 39 13.88 -9.60 -3.12
CA ALA A 39 14.43 -10.64 -3.97
C ALA A 39 15.90 -10.36 -4.31
N ALA A 40 16.20 -9.13 -4.75
CA ALA A 40 17.55 -8.70 -5.08
C ALA A 40 18.51 -8.82 -3.89
N GLN A 41 18.10 -8.39 -2.70
CA GLN A 41 18.86 -8.53 -1.46
C GLN A 41 19.22 -9.99 -1.18
N ARG A 42 18.26 -10.90 -1.31
CA ARG A 42 18.40 -12.32 -0.95
C ARG A 42 19.20 -13.12 -1.98
N LEU A 43 19.28 -12.64 -3.23
CA LEU A 43 20.09 -13.19 -4.32
C LEU A 43 21.51 -12.60 -4.39
N ARG A 44 21.87 -11.62 -3.54
CA ARG A 44 23.23 -11.06 -3.52
C ARG A 44 24.27 -12.17 -3.26
N GLY A 45 25.25 -12.27 -4.14
CA GLY A 45 26.30 -13.31 -4.10
C GLY A 45 26.03 -14.52 -5.00
N HIS A 46 24.82 -14.69 -5.54
CA HIS A 46 24.48 -15.78 -6.45
C HIS A 46 24.42 -15.29 -7.91
N GLY A 47 25.51 -15.53 -8.65
CA GLY A 47 25.58 -15.23 -10.08
C GLY A 47 25.49 -13.74 -10.43
N SER A 48 24.91 -13.44 -11.59
CA SER A 48 24.75 -12.08 -12.12
C SER A 48 23.30 -11.60 -11.97
N LEU A 49 23.06 -10.67 -11.05
CA LEU A 49 21.76 -10.04 -10.83
C LEU A 49 21.69 -8.65 -11.49
N ARG A 50 20.58 -8.36 -12.18
CA ARG A 50 20.22 -7.02 -12.64
C ARG A 50 18.82 -6.65 -12.16
N LEU A 51 18.72 -5.55 -11.41
CA LEU A 51 17.44 -4.95 -11.02
C LEU A 51 17.10 -3.81 -12.01
N LEU A 52 15.89 -3.80 -12.53
CA LEU A 52 15.37 -2.79 -13.45
C LEU A 52 14.19 -2.06 -12.79
N GLU A 53 14.14 -0.74 -12.92
CA GLU A 53 13.03 0.10 -12.49
C GLU A 53 12.62 1.00 -13.66
N ALA A 54 11.31 1.16 -13.89
CA ALA A 54 10.78 2.01 -14.96
C ALA A 54 10.56 3.45 -14.48
N ALA A 55 10.31 3.64 -13.19
CA ALA A 55 10.24 4.95 -12.57
C ALA A 55 11.63 5.58 -12.36
N ALA A 56 11.68 6.90 -12.20
CA ALA A 56 12.91 7.61 -11.83
C ALA A 56 13.36 7.38 -10.36
N ARG A 57 12.68 6.51 -9.60
CA ARG A 57 12.90 6.28 -8.17
C ARG A 57 12.57 4.83 -7.78
N VAL A 58 13.44 4.20 -6.99
CA VAL A 58 13.20 2.90 -6.36
C VAL A 58 12.25 3.00 -5.16
N GLY A 59 11.56 1.90 -4.82
CA GLY A 59 10.65 1.78 -3.68
C GLY A 59 9.17 1.58 -4.07
N GLY A 60 8.79 1.89 -5.31
CA GLY A 60 7.43 1.70 -5.81
C GLY A 60 6.38 2.44 -4.96
N ARG A 61 5.38 1.71 -4.45
CA ARG A 61 4.30 2.25 -3.58
C ARG A 61 4.76 2.67 -2.16
N VAL A 62 6.01 2.41 -1.78
CA VAL A 62 6.64 3.11 -0.64
C VAL A 62 7.26 4.40 -1.21
N CYS A 63 6.72 5.56 -0.84
CA CYS A 63 6.91 6.80 -1.60
C CYS A 63 6.73 8.05 -0.73
N THR A 64 7.81 8.56 -0.15
CA THR A 64 7.85 9.88 0.47
C THR A 64 7.94 10.99 -0.58
N ARG A 65 7.21 12.08 -0.42
CA ARG A 65 7.40 13.33 -1.18
C ARG A 65 7.61 14.53 -0.24
N PRO A 66 8.41 15.54 -0.61
CA PRO A 66 8.53 16.77 0.19
C PRO A 66 7.18 17.51 0.29
N PHE A 67 6.70 17.70 1.52
CA PHE A 67 5.53 18.49 1.93
C PHE A 67 5.59 18.60 3.46
N GLY A 68 5.75 19.80 4.01
CA GLY A 68 6.40 19.93 5.32
C GLY A 68 7.76 19.21 5.30
N THR A 69 8.03 18.35 6.28
CA THR A 69 9.20 17.44 6.26
C THR A 69 8.99 16.13 5.49
N GLY A 70 7.77 15.81 5.05
CA GLY A 70 7.51 14.62 4.25
C GLY A 70 6.06 14.15 4.29
N GLY A 71 5.44 14.03 3.12
CA GLY A 71 4.17 13.34 2.91
C GLY A 71 4.41 11.91 2.41
N GLU A 72 4.00 10.91 3.19
CA GLU A 72 4.05 9.50 2.78
C GLU A 72 2.90 9.19 1.81
N MET A 73 3.16 9.16 0.51
CA MET A 73 2.12 9.10 -0.51
C MET A 73 1.42 7.74 -0.61
N GLY A 74 2.04 6.65 -0.16
CA GLY A 74 1.55 5.28 -0.33
C GLY A 74 1.40 4.54 1.00
N ALA A 75 2.28 3.59 1.29
CA ALA A 75 2.32 2.93 2.61
C ALA A 75 2.46 3.98 3.74
N HIS A 76 1.48 4.06 4.66
CA HIS A 76 1.51 5.00 5.80
C HIS A 76 2.10 4.36 7.06
N TRP A 77 1.75 3.11 7.34
CA TRP A 77 2.00 2.46 8.63
C TRP A 77 2.78 1.15 8.47
N ILE A 78 3.56 0.82 9.50
CA ILE A 78 4.14 -0.51 9.68
C ILE A 78 3.31 -1.22 10.74
N HIS A 79 2.57 -2.27 10.36
CA HIS A 79 1.77 -3.04 11.32
C HIS A 79 2.63 -3.76 12.35
N GLY A 80 2.12 -3.79 13.58
CA GLY A 80 2.82 -4.32 14.73
C GLY A 80 2.82 -3.27 15.84
N PRO A 81 3.84 -3.27 16.69
CA PRO A 81 5.02 -4.16 16.70
C PRO A 81 4.70 -5.66 16.63
N SER A 82 5.51 -6.38 15.85
CA SER A 82 5.33 -7.81 15.61
C SER A 82 6.65 -8.41 15.10
N PRO A 83 7.25 -9.40 15.80
CA PRO A 83 8.41 -10.14 15.30
C PRO A 83 8.13 -10.87 13.97
N GLY A 84 6.86 -11.25 13.73
CA GLY A 84 6.39 -11.85 12.49
C GLY A 84 6.47 -10.90 11.29
N ASN A 85 6.37 -9.58 11.50
CA ASN A 85 6.50 -8.60 10.42
C ASN A 85 7.99 -8.30 10.13
N PRO A 86 8.53 -8.73 8.96
CA PRO A 86 9.93 -8.44 8.61
C PRO A 86 10.23 -6.95 8.40
N VAL A 87 9.25 -6.13 8.00
CA VAL A 87 9.42 -4.68 7.83
C VAL A 87 9.58 -4.00 9.19
N PHE A 88 8.81 -4.44 10.20
CA PHE A 88 8.98 -3.99 11.58
C PHE A 88 10.36 -4.36 12.12
N ARG A 89 10.81 -5.62 11.89
CA ARG A 89 12.16 -6.05 12.30
C ARG A 89 13.28 -5.25 11.62
N LEU A 90 13.16 -4.93 10.32
CA LEU A 90 14.12 -4.08 9.63
C LEU A 90 14.13 -2.66 10.22
N ALA A 91 12.96 -2.05 10.43
CA ALA A 91 12.88 -0.73 11.06
C ALA A 91 13.52 -0.69 12.45
N SER A 92 13.31 -1.74 13.26
CA SER A 92 13.95 -1.92 14.56
C SER A 92 15.48 -2.05 14.43
N GLN A 93 15.97 -2.90 13.53
CA GLN A 93 17.40 -3.13 13.30
C GLN A 93 18.17 -1.88 12.85
N TYR A 94 17.52 -1.00 12.09
CA TYR A 94 18.12 0.27 11.64
C TYR A 94 17.83 1.46 12.57
N GLY A 95 17.19 1.25 13.73
CA GLY A 95 16.88 2.33 14.67
C GLY A 95 15.85 3.36 14.16
N LEU A 96 14.97 2.94 13.25
CA LEU A 96 13.97 3.79 12.58
C LEU A 96 12.61 3.83 13.31
N LEU A 97 12.49 3.15 14.45
CA LEU A 97 11.29 3.14 15.27
C LEU A 97 11.38 4.23 16.34
N GLY A 98 10.34 5.05 16.45
CA GLY A 98 10.23 6.03 17.54
C GLY A 98 10.10 5.36 18.92
N PRO A 99 10.37 6.08 20.03
CA PRO A 99 10.37 5.52 21.39
C PRO A 99 9.06 4.81 21.75
N GLU A 100 7.93 5.37 21.32
CA GLU A 100 6.60 4.79 21.55
C GLU A 100 6.43 3.41 20.91
N ALA A 101 6.93 3.20 19.70
CA ALA A 101 6.84 1.92 19.00
C ALA A 101 7.67 0.80 19.68
N ALA A 102 8.63 1.16 20.53
CA ALA A 102 9.43 0.23 21.33
C ALA A 102 8.80 -0.12 22.69
N ARG A 103 7.73 0.56 23.14
CA ARG A 103 7.08 0.31 24.44
C ARG A 103 6.40 -1.06 24.48
N GLU A 104 6.54 -1.78 25.60
CA GLU A 104 6.04 -3.14 25.75
C GLU A 104 4.51 -3.27 25.57
N GLU A 105 3.74 -2.25 25.97
CA GLU A 105 2.29 -2.18 25.75
C GLU A 105 1.95 -2.24 24.25
N ASN A 106 2.64 -1.42 23.45
CA ASN A 106 2.53 -1.51 22.00
C ASN A 106 3.03 -2.88 21.50
N GLN A 107 4.13 -3.42 22.03
CA GLN A 107 4.69 -4.77 21.70
C GLN A 107 3.70 -5.93 21.89
N ARG A 108 2.59 -5.72 22.61
CA ARG A 108 1.53 -6.72 22.84
C ARG A 108 0.33 -6.58 21.89
N VAL A 109 0.28 -5.55 21.04
CA VAL A 109 -0.82 -5.32 20.08
C VAL A 109 -0.65 -6.19 18.82
N GLU A 110 -0.83 -7.50 18.97
CA GLU A 110 -0.87 -8.42 17.82
C GLU A 110 -2.18 -8.27 17.03
N GLY A 111 -2.14 -7.52 15.92
CA GLY A 111 -3.08 -7.66 14.80
C GLY A 111 -4.56 -7.31 15.04
N GLY A 112 -4.93 -6.84 16.24
CA GLY A 112 -6.33 -6.53 16.61
C GLY A 112 -6.84 -5.16 16.16
N GLY A 113 -5.97 -4.27 15.72
CA GLY A 113 -6.29 -2.87 15.38
C GLY A 113 -5.21 -1.92 15.88
N HIS A 114 -5.31 -0.64 15.50
CA HIS A 114 -4.51 0.41 16.13
C HIS A 114 -5.09 0.73 17.53
N PRO A 115 -4.27 1.08 18.54
CA PRO A 115 -4.81 1.67 19.76
C PRO A 115 -5.66 2.90 19.41
N PRO A 116 -6.77 3.16 20.13
CA PRO A 116 -7.66 4.27 19.80
C PRO A 116 -6.91 5.59 19.93
N LEU A 117 -6.55 6.17 18.79
CA LEU A 117 -5.97 7.51 18.74
C LEU A 117 -7.02 8.51 19.24
N PRO A 118 -6.63 9.61 19.90
CA PRO A 118 -7.56 10.70 20.23
C PRO A 118 -8.29 11.16 18.96
N SER A 119 -9.59 10.86 18.89
CA SER A 119 -10.45 11.14 17.74
C SER A 119 -11.60 12.06 18.10
N VAL A 120 -12.00 12.88 17.13
CA VAL A 120 -13.20 13.71 17.17
C VAL A 120 -13.99 13.37 15.92
N THR A 121 -15.28 13.07 16.11
CA THR A 121 -16.16 12.66 15.02
C THR A 121 -17.14 13.78 14.75
N TYR A 122 -17.11 14.33 13.53
CA TYR A 122 -18.01 15.39 13.09
C TYR A 122 -19.11 14.82 12.20
N GLY A 123 -20.36 15.22 12.45
CA GLY A 123 -21.48 15.00 11.53
C GLY A 123 -21.54 16.07 10.43
N SER A 124 -22.10 15.75 9.27
CA SER A 124 -22.31 16.71 8.17
C SER A 124 -23.26 17.87 8.53
N SER A 125 -23.98 17.80 9.66
CA SER A 125 -24.70 18.93 10.26
C SER A 125 -23.81 19.98 10.98
N GLY A 126 -22.48 19.80 10.98
CA GLY A 126 -21.54 20.72 11.63
C GLY A 126 -21.45 20.56 13.14
N LYS A 127 -21.75 19.37 13.65
CA LYS A 127 -21.77 19.05 15.09
C LYS A 127 -20.81 17.91 15.41
N VAL A 128 -20.16 18.00 16.56
CA VAL A 128 -19.43 16.87 17.15
C VAL A 128 -20.43 15.81 17.60
N LEU A 129 -20.26 14.57 17.13
CA LEU A 129 -21.11 13.44 17.49
C LEU A 129 -20.78 12.93 18.90
N ASN A 130 -21.77 12.29 19.52
CA ASN A 130 -21.60 11.74 20.87
C ASN A 130 -20.59 10.57 20.85
N ALA A 131 -19.48 10.72 21.58
CA ALA A 131 -18.41 9.73 21.59
C ALA A 131 -18.82 8.34 22.12
N GLN A 132 -19.88 8.23 22.93
CA GLN A 132 -20.42 6.92 23.36
C GLN A 132 -21.17 6.25 22.22
N ALA A 133 -22.03 6.98 21.49
CA ALA A 133 -22.73 6.45 20.32
C ALA A 133 -21.75 6.01 19.22
N VAL A 134 -20.67 6.78 18.98
CA VAL A 134 -19.61 6.40 18.04
C VAL A 134 -18.90 5.10 18.47
N ARG A 135 -18.61 4.94 19.77
CA ARG A 135 -18.05 3.69 20.31
C ARG A 135 -19.00 2.51 20.11
N GLU A 136 -20.28 2.65 20.45
CA GLU A 136 -21.29 1.60 20.31
C GLU A 136 -21.45 1.15 18.84
N ALA A 137 -21.52 2.10 17.90
CA ALA A 137 -21.57 1.81 16.47
C ALA A 137 -20.31 1.08 15.96
N ARG A 138 -19.13 1.49 16.42
CA ARG A 138 -17.84 0.87 16.10
C ARG A 138 -17.72 -0.53 16.67
N ASP A 139 -18.16 -0.74 17.91
CA ASP A 139 -18.09 -2.02 18.60
C ASP A 139 -19.08 -3.03 17.97
N LEU A 140 -20.27 -2.57 17.54
CA LEU A 140 -21.19 -3.35 16.69
C LEU A 140 -20.53 -3.74 15.35
N PHE A 141 -19.88 -2.80 14.66
CA PHE A 141 -19.19 -3.07 13.40
C PHE A 141 -18.08 -4.12 13.57
N TYR A 142 -17.25 -4.03 14.62
CA TYR A 142 -16.23 -5.04 14.91
C TYR A 142 -16.81 -6.39 15.32
N ALA A 143 -17.93 -6.43 16.05
CA ALA A 143 -18.63 -7.67 16.36
C ALA A 143 -19.16 -8.38 15.08
N LEU A 144 -19.73 -7.61 14.14
CA LEU A 144 -20.15 -8.12 12.83
C LEU A 144 -18.96 -8.56 11.96
N LEU A 145 -17.83 -7.84 11.99
CA LEU A 145 -16.62 -8.32 11.31
C LEU A 145 -16.10 -9.62 11.93
N ALA A 146 -16.12 -9.73 13.27
CA ALA A 146 -15.66 -10.93 13.98
C ALA A 146 -16.53 -12.16 13.67
N SER A 147 -17.86 -12.01 13.55
CA SER A 147 -18.76 -13.13 13.21
C SER A 147 -18.49 -13.69 11.81
N THR A 148 -17.98 -12.90 10.86
CA THR A 148 -17.61 -13.40 9.51
C THR A 148 -16.52 -14.48 9.53
N ARG A 149 -15.78 -14.63 10.63
CA ARG A 149 -14.83 -15.75 10.81
C ARG A 149 -15.53 -17.11 10.70
N ALA A 150 -16.81 -17.20 11.05
CA ALA A 150 -17.61 -18.42 10.87
C ALA A 150 -17.79 -18.84 9.39
N PHE A 151 -17.51 -17.95 8.43
CA PHE A 151 -17.57 -18.25 6.99
C PHE A 151 -16.24 -18.81 6.45
N GLN A 152 -15.16 -18.79 7.23
CA GLN A 152 -13.84 -19.25 6.81
C GLN A 152 -13.86 -20.76 6.52
N GLY A 153 -13.44 -21.15 5.32
CA GLY A 153 -13.41 -22.55 4.87
C GLY A 153 -14.74 -23.08 4.33
N SER A 154 -15.82 -22.28 4.28
CA SER A 154 -17.03 -22.70 3.56
C SER A 154 -16.77 -22.73 2.05
N LYS A 155 -17.22 -23.79 1.37
CA LYS A 155 -17.17 -23.90 -0.10
C LYS A 155 -18.15 -22.95 -0.79
N GLU A 156 -19.28 -22.69 -0.14
CA GLU A 156 -20.28 -21.71 -0.56
C GLU A 156 -20.46 -20.73 0.61
N PRO A 157 -19.95 -19.48 0.52
CA PRO A 157 -20.15 -18.50 1.58
C PRO A 157 -21.62 -18.06 1.61
N PRO A 158 -22.24 -17.91 2.80
CA PRO A 158 -23.67 -17.55 2.91
C PRO A 158 -23.99 -16.14 2.41
N TRP A 159 -22.96 -15.32 2.16
CA TRP A 159 -23.06 -13.96 1.63
C TRP A 159 -22.01 -13.77 0.53
N PRO A 160 -22.30 -13.00 -0.55
CA PRO A 160 -21.31 -12.81 -1.60
C PRO A 160 -20.14 -11.92 -1.14
N SER A 161 -20.32 -11.07 -0.13
CA SER A 161 -19.22 -10.31 0.49
C SER A 161 -19.46 -10.02 1.98
N VAL A 162 -18.36 -9.75 2.69
CA VAL A 162 -18.37 -9.17 4.05
C VAL A 162 -19.16 -7.86 4.07
N GLY A 163 -18.97 -6.99 3.07
CA GLY A 163 -19.70 -5.72 2.97
C GLY A 163 -21.22 -5.91 2.86
N GLN A 164 -21.69 -6.90 2.10
CA GLN A 164 -23.11 -7.24 2.02
C GLN A 164 -23.63 -7.84 3.32
N TYR A 165 -22.87 -8.74 3.95
CA TYR A 165 -23.25 -9.29 5.25
C TYR A 165 -23.39 -8.19 6.31
N VAL A 166 -22.38 -7.33 6.46
CA VAL A 166 -22.40 -6.23 7.43
C VAL A 166 -23.55 -5.27 7.12
N ARG A 167 -23.75 -4.86 5.86
CA ARG A 167 -24.90 -4.05 5.48
C ARG A 167 -26.22 -4.74 5.79
N ALA A 168 -26.35 -6.05 5.57
CA ALA A 168 -27.60 -6.79 5.80
C ALA A 168 -27.87 -7.14 7.29
N GLU A 169 -26.85 -7.26 8.13
CA GLU A 169 -27.06 -7.41 9.57
C GLU A 169 -27.27 -6.06 10.27
N ILE A 170 -26.60 -5.00 9.79
CA ILE A 170 -27.02 -3.63 10.11
C ILE A 170 -28.48 -3.46 9.67
N ALA A 171 -28.85 -3.81 8.43
CA ALA A 171 -30.22 -3.77 7.89
C ALA A 171 -31.27 -4.50 8.73
N ARG A 172 -30.87 -5.56 9.44
CA ARG A 172 -31.74 -6.37 10.29
C ARG A 172 -31.88 -5.81 11.70
N THR A 173 -30.84 -5.12 12.17
CA THR A 173 -30.79 -4.43 13.45
C THR A 173 -31.39 -3.01 13.34
N VAL A 174 -31.30 -2.40 12.15
CA VAL A 174 -31.70 -1.05 11.74
C VAL A 174 -32.02 -1.10 10.23
N PRO A 175 -33.25 -0.84 9.75
CA PRO A 175 -33.72 -1.26 8.41
C PRO A 175 -32.87 -0.84 7.16
N THR A 176 -32.69 -1.78 6.19
CA THR A 176 -32.30 -1.67 4.72
C THR A 176 -30.85 -1.97 4.20
N MET A 177 -30.69 -2.37 2.90
CA MET A 177 -29.65 -3.28 2.31
C MET A 177 -29.14 -2.92 0.87
N ALA A 178 -28.14 -3.54 0.18
CA ALA A 178 -26.83 -4.21 0.49
C ALA A 178 -26.21 -5.01 -0.73
N ILE A 179 -25.19 -4.51 -1.49
CA ILE A 179 -24.63 -5.19 -2.73
C ILE A 179 -23.07 -5.26 -2.91
N ARG A 180 -22.59 -5.89 -4.02
CA ARG A 180 -21.25 -6.49 -4.41
C ARG A 180 -20.13 -5.47 -4.80
N ASN A 181 -18.91 -5.74 -5.35
CA ASN A 181 -18.20 -6.94 -5.92
C ASN A 181 -16.61 -6.85 -5.76
N LEU A 182 -15.78 -7.79 -6.30
CA LEU A 182 -14.31 -7.58 -6.47
C LEU A 182 -13.99 -6.55 -7.56
N GLY A 183 -12.96 -5.74 -7.32
CA GLY A 183 -12.18 -4.97 -8.30
C GLY A 183 -10.70 -4.83 -7.87
N PHE A 184 -9.97 -3.86 -8.42
CA PHE A 184 -8.65 -3.45 -7.93
C PHE A 184 -8.78 -2.04 -7.32
N GLY A 185 -8.18 -1.80 -6.15
CA GLY A 185 -8.57 -0.66 -5.32
C GLY A 185 -7.75 0.59 -5.61
N THR A 186 -8.44 1.72 -5.81
CA THR A 186 -7.84 3.05 -5.71
C THR A 186 -8.13 3.65 -4.33
N ASN A 187 -7.06 3.95 -3.60
CA ASN A 187 -7.05 4.71 -2.36
C ASN A 187 -5.92 5.74 -2.50
N ASN A 188 -6.28 7.01 -2.36
CA ASN A 188 -5.38 8.14 -2.45
C ASN A 188 -5.40 8.94 -1.13
N LYS A 189 -4.31 9.67 -0.91
CA LYS A 189 -4.15 10.60 0.20
C LYS A 189 -4.25 12.03 -0.29
N ILE A 190 -4.81 12.89 0.56
CA ILE A 190 -4.88 14.35 0.39
C ILE A 190 -4.24 14.98 1.63
N PHE A 191 -3.05 15.54 1.47
CA PHE A 191 -2.34 16.30 2.49
C PHE A 191 -2.72 17.76 2.39
N LEU A 192 -3.11 18.37 3.51
CA LEU A 192 -3.55 19.75 3.62
C LEU A 192 -2.70 20.46 4.66
N GLU A 193 -1.95 21.48 4.23
CA GLU A 193 -1.08 22.29 5.10
C GLU A 193 -1.83 23.54 5.55
N PHE A 194 -1.75 23.88 6.84
CA PHE A 194 -2.36 25.08 7.42
C PHE A 194 -1.27 26.01 7.98
N GLU A 195 -1.57 27.31 8.01
CA GLU A 195 -0.71 28.30 8.67
C GLU A 195 -0.80 28.21 10.20
N GLN A 196 -1.98 27.86 10.73
CA GLN A 196 -2.24 27.59 12.15
C GLN A 196 -3.21 26.38 12.25
N PRO A 197 -3.08 25.53 13.27
CA PRO A 197 -4.01 24.43 13.47
C PRO A 197 -5.35 24.96 13.98
N PHE A 198 -6.46 24.34 13.55
CA PHE A 198 -7.80 24.61 14.09
C PHE A 198 -8.29 23.52 15.05
N TRP A 199 -7.50 22.46 15.21
CA TRP A 199 -7.76 21.30 16.05
C TRP A 199 -6.93 21.35 17.34
N GLU A 200 -7.38 20.66 18.38
CA GLU A 200 -6.69 20.61 19.68
C GLU A 200 -5.32 19.91 19.58
N PRO A 201 -4.32 20.27 20.40
CA PRO A 201 -2.95 19.72 20.31
C PRO A 201 -2.87 18.19 20.42
N GLU A 202 -3.72 17.60 21.27
CA GLU A 202 -3.79 16.15 21.50
C GLU A 202 -4.51 15.40 20.37
N GLN A 203 -5.18 16.12 19.46
CA GLN A 203 -5.99 15.54 18.40
C GLN A 203 -5.11 14.79 17.38
N GLN A 204 -5.49 13.56 17.06
CA GLN A 204 -4.76 12.72 16.10
C GLN A 204 -5.62 12.26 14.92
N LEU A 205 -6.93 12.20 15.10
CA LEU A 205 -7.88 11.82 14.05
C LEU A 205 -9.10 12.76 14.05
N LEU A 206 -9.49 13.24 12.87
CA LEU A 206 -10.76 13.93 12.62
C LEU A 206 -11.59 13.03 11.70
N GLU A 207 -12.67 12.46 12.24
CA GLU A 207 -13.58 11.54 11.55
C GLU A 207 -14.79 12.30 11.02
N VAL A 208 -15.33 11.87 9.87
CA VAL A 208 -16.47 12.52 9.20
C VAL A 208 -17.58 11.50 9.00
N VAL A 209 -18.80 11.88 9.38
CA VAL A 209 -20.01 11.08 9.19
C VAL A 209 -21.04 11.90 8.41
N TRP A 210 -21.46 11.40 7.25
CA TRP A 210 -22.50 12.03 6.44
C TRP A 210 -23.88 11.57 6.94
N GLU A 211 -24.60 12.47 7.59
CA GLU A 211 -25.90 12.20 8.21
C GLU A 211 -27.03 12.07 7.18
N ASP A 212 -26.78 12.46 5.93
CA ASP A 212 -27.67 12.40 4.77
C ASP A 212 -27.53 11.10 3.94
N GLU A 213 -26.60 10.19 4.27
CA GLU A 213 -26.48 8.85 3.64
C GLU A 213 -27.35 7.78 4.35
N SER A 214 -28.55 8.16 4.83
CA SER A 214 -29.51 7.26 5.51
C SER A 214 -30.88 7.29 4.82
N PRO A 215 -31.44 6.14 4.36
CA PRO A 215 -30.89 4.77 4.45
C PRO A 215 -29.60 4.58 3.62
N LEU A 216 -28.87 3.50 3.90
CA LEU A 216 -27.59 3.13 3.26
C LEU A 216 -27.77 2.64 1.80
N GLU A 217 -28.35 3.48 0.96
CA GLU A 217 -28.47 3.29 -0.48
C GLU A 217 -27.09 3.46 -1.15
N GLU A 218 -26.98 3.14 -2.45
CA GLU A 218 -25.78 3.54 -3.19
C GLU A 218 -25.75 5.07 -3.30
N PRO A 219 -24.60 5.73 -3.06
CA PRO A 219 -24.51 7.18 -3.08
C PRO A 219 -24.96 7.73 -4.44
N ASP A 220 -25.50 8.95 -4.41
CA ASP A 220 -26.09 9.62 -5.57
C ASP A 220 -25.16 9.56 -6.79
N ALA A 221 -25.75 9.35 -7.98
CA ALA A 221 -25.02 9.04 -9.20
C ALA A 221 -24.13 10.21 -9.69
N ASP A 222 -24.35 11.41 -9.15
CA ASP A 222 -23.51 12.58 -9.36
C ASP A 222 -22.20 12.48 -8.55
N LEU A 223 -21.23 11.80 -9.18
CA LEU A 223 -19.85 11.68 -8.71
C LEU A 223 -19.14 13.04 -8.61
N GLU A 224 -19.47 13.99 -9.47
CA GLU A 224 -18.82 15.31 -9.54
C GLU A 224 -19.22 16.16 -8.33
N ALA A 225 -20.51 16.15 -7.96
CA ALA A 225 -21.01 16.84 -6.78
C ALA A 225 -20.64 16.17 -5.44
N ASN A 226 -20.45 14.83 -5.41
CA ASN A 226 -20.40 14.08 -4.16
C ASN A 226 -19.09 13.32 -3.87
N TRP A 227 -18.07 13.34 -4.73
CA TRP A 227 -16.85 12.51 -4.56
C TRP A 227 -16.21 12.60 -3.17
N PHE A 228 -16.21 13.79 -2.56
CA PHE A 228 -15.61 14.02 -1.24
C PHE A 228 -16.33 13.26 -0.11
N LYS A 229 -17.55 12.75 -0.32
CA LYS A 229 -18.27 11.93 0.67
C LYS A 229 -17.58 10.60 0.97
N LYS A 230 -16.68 10.10 0.10
CA LYS A 230 -15.83 8.92 0.38
C LYS A 230 -14.49 9.25 1.05
N LEU A 231 -14.35 10.44 1.61
CA LEU A 231 -13.32 10.69 2.63
C LEU A 231 -13.63 9.88 3.89
N ILE A 232 -12.64 9.10 4.34
CA ILE A 232 -12.73 8.29 5.56
C ILE A 232 -12.52 9.15 6.82
N GLY A 233 -11.82 10.29 6.66
CA GLY A 233 -11.37 11.16 7.73
C GLY A 233 -9.93 11.63 7.50
N PHE A 234 -9.40 12.39 8.45
CA PHE A 234 -8.09 13.02 8.40
C PHE A 234 -7.24 12.62 9.61
N VAL A 235 -6.04 12.10 9.37
CA VAL A 235 -5.01 11.94 10.41
C VAL A 235 -4.23 13.24 10.55
N VAL A 236 -4.05 13.73 11.77
CA VAL A 236 -3.13 14.84 12.07
C VAL A 236 -1.70 14.29 12.02
N LEU A 237 -0.83 14.88 11.20
CA LEU A 237 0.58 14.48 11.19
C LEU A 237 1.30 15.04 12.43
N GLN A 238 1.97 14.14 13.15
CA GLN A 238 2.59 14.40 14.44
C GLN A 238 4.05 13.94 14.43
N PRO A 239 4.98 14.63 15.10
CA PRO A 239 4.79 15.87 15.87
C PRO A 239 4.81 17.14 14.97
N PRO A 240 4.18 18.25 15.36
CA PRO A 240 4.05 19.45 14.51
C PRO A 240 5.38 20.19 14.29
N GLU A 241 6.35 20.09 15.20
CA GLU A 241 7.70 20.63 15.01
C GLU A 241 8.44 19.95 13.86
N GLN A 242 8.05 18.71 13.55
CA GLN A 242 8.53 17.98 12.39
C GLN A 242 7.61 18.21 11.19
N HIS A 243 6.31 17.93 11.30
CA HIS A 243 5.42 17.87 10.11
C HIS A 243 4.73 19.18 9.74
N GLY A 244 4.78 20.20 10.59
CA GLY A 244 3.93 21.38 10.49
C GLY A 244 2.47 21.07 10.83
N HIS A 245 1.57 22.01 10.55
CA HIS A 245 0.12 21.82 10.77
C HIS A 245 -0.50 21.13 9.55
N VAL A 246 -0.33 19.81 9.45
CA VAL A 246 -0.77 19.02 8.27
C VAL A 246 -1.81 17.98 8.63
N LEU A 247 -2.93 18.00 7.90
CA LEU A 247 -3.93 16.93 7.88
C LEU A 247 -3.69 15.98 6.69
N CYS A 248 -3.77 14.68 6.91
CA CYS A 248 -3.71 13.64 5.87
C CYS A 248 -5.08 12.96 5.75
N GLY A 249 -5.88 13.40 4.78
CA GLY A 249 -7.15 12.79 4.39
C GLY A 249 -6.95 11.52 3.57
N PHE A 250 -7.84 10.54 3.72
CA PHE A 250 -7.84 9.29 2.95
C PHE A 250 -9.14 9.17 2.15
N ILE A 251 -9.04 8.89 0.85
CA ILE A 251 -10.19 8.72 -0.04
C ILE A 251 -10.03 7.45 -0.89
N ALA A 252 -11.10 6.68 -1.02
CA ALA A 252 -11.14 5.42 -1.78
C ALA A 252 -12.27 5.39 -2.83
N GLY A 253 -12.22 4.41 -3.73
CA GLY A 253 -13.28 4.19 -4.73
C GLY A 253 -13.10 4.97 -6.02
N LYS A 254 -14.18 5.08 -6.80
CA LYS A 254 -14.21 5.85 -8.07
C LYS A 254 -14.07 7.36 -7.81
N GLU A 255 -14.51 7.78 -6.64
CA GLU A 255 -14.36 9.09 -6.05
C GLU A 255 -12.89 9.48 -5.92
N SER A 256 -12.05 8.52 -5.51
CA SER A 256 -10.58 8.66 -5.45
C SER A 256 -9.95 8.81 -6.83
N GLU A 257 -10.55 8.21 -7.87
CA GLU A 257 -10.09 8.26 -9.26
C GLU A 257 -10.53 9.57 -9.94
N HIS A 258 -11.79 9.98 -9.75
CA HIS A 258 -12.30 11.29 -10.17
C HIS A 258 -11.47 12.43 -9.54
N MET A 259 -11.16 12.33 -8.24
CA MET A 259 -10.26 13.28 -7.56
C MET A 259 -8.92 13.43 -8.29
N GLU A 260 -8.34 12.39 -8.89
CA GLU A 260 -7.06 12.51 -9.65
C GLU A 260 -7.18 13.41 -10.89
N THR A 261 -8.38 13.52 -11.49
CA THR A 261 -8.65 14.33 -12.69
C THR A 261 -8.85 15.82 -12.40
N LEU A 262 -9.29 16.17 -11.20
CA LEU A 262 -9.46 17.55 -10.75
C LEU A 262 -8.10 18.28 -10.67
N SER A 263 -8.11 19.61 -10.68
CA SER A 263 -6.97 20.46 -10.34
C SER A 263 -6.73 20.54 -8.83
N ASP A 264 -5.55 21.03 -8.43
CA ASP A 264 -5.22 21.22 -7.02
C ASP A 264 -6.10 22.31 -6.36
N ALA A 265 -6.57 23.30 -7.13
CA ALA A 265 -7.47 24.35 -6.66
C ALA A 265 -8.90 23.83 -6.40
N GLU A 266 -9.41 22.95 -7.26
CA GLU A 266 -10.72 22.30 -7.07
C GLU A 266 -10.70 21.37 -5.84
N VAL A 267 -9.63 20.59 -5.67
CA VAL A 267 -9.45 19.78 -4.46
C VAL A 267 -9.35 20.65 -3.21
N LEU A 268 -8.58 21.75 -3.22
CA LEU A 268 -8.53 22.69 -2.09
C LEU A 268 -9.89 23.29 -1.76
N SER A 269 -10.66 23.68 -2.77
CA SER A 269 -12.02 24.21 -2.60
C SER A 269 -12.95 23.18 -1.95
N ALA A 270 -12.97 21.95 -2.48
CA ALA A 270 -13.77 20.86 -1.92
C ALA A 270 -13.36 20.49 -0.48
N MET A 271 -12.06 20.42 -0.18
CA MET A 271 -11.61 20.14 1.18
C MET A 271 -11.94 21.30 2.14
N THR A 272 -11.84 22.55 1.69
CA THR A 272 -12.26 23.72 2.48
C THR A 272 -13.76 23.66 2.78
N HIS A 273 -14.58 23.30 1.79
CA HIS A 273 -16.02 23.09 1.99
C HIS A 273 -16.28 21.98 3.02
N VAL A 274 -15.69 20.80 2.86
CA VAL A 274 -15.83 19.66 3.79
C VAL A 274 -15.43 20.04 5.22
N LEU A 275 -14.32 20.76 5.41
CA LEU A 275 -13.85 21.19 6.72
C LEU A 275 -14.77 22.24 7.36
N ARG A 276 -15.27 23.21 6.59
CA ARG A 276 -16.24 24.21 7.07
C ARG A 276 -17.57 23.56 7.45
N THR A 277 -18.06 22.64 6.62
CA THR A 277 -19.28 21.87 6.87
C THR A 277 -19.15 21.04 8.15
N MET A 278 -18.08 20.25 8.31
CA MET A 278 -17.93 19.37 9.48
C MET A 278 -17.72 20.13 10.80
N THR A 279 -16.98 21.25 10.76
CA THR A 279 -16.70 22.06 11.97
C THR A 279 -17.82 23.01 12.33
N GLY A 280 -18.83 23.20 11.45
CA GLY A 280 -19.86 24.23 11.60
C GLY A 280 -19.31 25.66 11.50
N ASN A 281 -18.06 25.84 11.09
CA ASN A 281 -17.38 27.14 11.04
C ASN A 281 -17.19 27.60 9.58
N PRO A 282 -18.03 28.52 9.06
CA PRO A 282 -17.93 29.00 7.68
C PRO A 282 -16.68 29.87 7.44
N ASP A 283 -16.11 30.46 8.49
CA ASP A 283 -14.96 31.36 8.43
C ASP A 283 -13.62 30.62 8.62
N LEU A 284 -13.65 29.28 8.76
CA LEU A 284 -12.45 28.46 8.88
C LEU A 284 -11.47 28.77 7.72
N PRO A 285 -10.19 29.09 7.99
CA PRO A 285 -9.20 29.35 6.95
C PRO A 285 -9.07 28.16 6.00
N ALA A 286 -8.95 28.45 4.70
CA ALA A 286 -8.63 27.43 3.71
C ALA A 286 -7.20 26.88 3.95
N PRO A 287 -6.91 25.61 3.61
CA PRO A 287 -5.56 25.09 3.63
C PRO A 287 -4.66 25.92 2.70
N ARG A 288 -3.44 26.23 3.15
CA ARG A 288 -2.44 27.01 2.42
C ARG A 288 -1.97 26.30 1.16
N SER A 289 -1.85 24.98 1.23
CA SER A 289 -1.41 24.13 0.11
C SER A 289 -1.98 22.72 0.21
N VAL A 290 -1.97 22.01 -0.93
CA VAL A 290 -2.37 20.60 -1.03
C VAL A 290 -1.26 19.78 -1.70
N LEU A 291 -1.07 18.55 -1.22
CA LEU A 291 -0.38 17.50 -1.96
C LEU A 291 -1.27 16.27 -1.98
N ARG A 292 -1.39 15.59 -3.12
CA ARG A 292 -2.22 14.39 -3.26
C ARG A 292 -1.54 13.29 -4.06
N SER A 293 -1.83 12.04 -3.72
CA SER A 293 -1.41 10.91 -4.55
C SER A 293 -2.32 10.75 -5.75
N ARG A 294 -1.80 10.11 -6.80
CA ARG A 294 -2.53 9.75 -8.01
C ARG A 294 -2.16 8.34 -8.46
N TRP A 295 -2.49 7.35 -7.63
CA TRP A 295 -2.02 5.97 -7.81
C TRP A 295 -2.67 5.25 -8.99
N HIS A 296 -3.91 5.62 -9.37
CA HIS A 296 -4.64 5.05 -10.50
C HIS A 296 -4.03 5.49 -11.84
N SER A 297 -3.88 6.80 -12.05
CA SER A 297 -3.33 7.35 -13.30
C SER A 297 -1.81 7.18 -13.44
N ALA A 298 -1.10 6.88 -12.34
CA ALA A 298 0.33 6.61 -12.38
C ALA A 298 0.66 5.37 -13.25
N PRO A 299 1.44 5.53 -14.35
CA PRO A 299 1.47 4.57 -15.46
C PRO A 299 2.08 3.20 -15.11
N TYR A 300 2.94 3.17 -14.07
CA TYR A 300 3.66 1.98 -13.60
C TYR A 300 3.05 1.34 -12.33
N THR A 301 1.97 1.91 -11.78
CA THR A 301 1.26 1.33 -10.61
C THR A 301 -0.19 1.00 -10.88
N ARG A 302 -0.92 1.86 -11.62
CA ARG A 302 -2.30 1.62 -12.08
C ARG A 302 -3.29 1.18 -10.98
N GLY A 303 -3.17 1.78 -9.80
CA GLY A 303 -3.96 1.46 -8.61
C GLY A 303 -3.09 1.44 -7.35
N SER A 304 -3.75 1.30 -6.20
CA SER A 304 -3.12 1.46 -4.88
C SER A 304 -2.84 0.14 -4.16
N TYR A 305 -3.80 -0.79 -4.12
CA TYR A 305 -3.73 -2.07 -3.40
C TYR A 305 -4.56 -3.14 -4.10
N SER A 306 -4.09 -4.40 -4.07
CA SER A 306 -4.96 -5.55 -4.35
C SER A 306 -6.03 -5.69 -3.26
N TYR A 307 -7.12 -6.39 -3.56
CA TYR A 307 -8.04 -6.88 -2.53
C TYR A 307 -8.72 -8.18 -2.99
N VAL A 308 -9.46 -8.81 -2.08
CA VAL A 308 -10.27 -10.03 -2.32
C VAL A 308 -11.76 -9.60 -2.23
N ALA A 309 -12.66 -9.92 -3.16
CA ALA A 309 -12.82 -11.28 -3.71
C ALA A 309 -14.25 -11.69 -4.07
N VAL A 310 -15.22 -10.81 -4.36
CA VAL A 310 -16.51 -11.38 -4.80
C VAL A 310 -16.38 -11.99 -6.20
N GLY A 311 -16.49 -13.32 -6.26
CA GLY A 311 -16.24 -14.14 -7.44
C GLY A 311 -14.80 -14.66 -7.59
N SER A 312 -13.92 -14.39 -6.63
CA SER A 312 -12.53 -14.84 -6.61
C SER A 312 -12.09 -15.17 -5.16
N SER A 313 -10.89 -15.69 -4.94
CA SER A 313 -10.46 -16.19 -3.64
C SER A 313 -8.95 -16.06 -3.43
N GLY A 314 -8.46 -16.54 -2.28
CA GLY A 314 -7.03 -16.71 -2.06
C GLY A 314 -6.36 -17.68 -3.05
N ASP A 315 -7.14 -18.54 -3.72
CA ASP A 315 -6.61 -19.51 -4.68
C ASP A 315 -6.15 -18.80 -5.97
N ASP A 316 -6.78 -17.68 -6.35
CA ASP A 316 -6.32 -16.85 -7.48
C ASP A 316 -4.99 -16.16 -7.17
N ILE A 317 -4.75 -15.80 -5.91
CA ILE A 317 -3.46 -15.27 -5.43
C ILE A 317 -2.39 -16.35 -5.53
N ASP A 318 -2.71 -17.59 -5.18
CA ASP A 318 -1.78 -18.72 -5.29
C ASP A 318 -1.52 -19.12 -6.74
N VAL A 319 -2.50 -19.00 -7.65
CA VAL A 319 -2.33 -19.15 -9.10
C VAL A 319 -1.41 -18.06 -9.65
N LEU A 320 -1.63 -16.79 -9.28
CA LEU A 320 -0.77 -15.68 -9.68
C LEU A 320 0.67 -15.82 -9.14
N ALA A 321 0.85 -16.50 -8.02
CA ALA A 321 2.15 -16.83 -7.43
C ALA A 321 2.85 -18.04 -8.06
N GLN A 322 2.28 -18.72 -9.07
CA GLN A 322 2.95 -19.85 -9.73
C GLN A 322 4.03 -19.40 -10.72
N PRO A 323 5.22 -20.03 -10.74
CA PRO A 323 6.23 -19.75 -11.75
C PRO A 323 5.80 -20.30 -13.12
N LEU A 324 6.22 -19.61 -14.18
CA LEU A 324 6.10 -20.06 -15.57
C LEU A 324 7.47 -20.47 -16.11
N GLY A 325 7.50 -21.37 -17.09
CA GLY A 325 8.75 -21.86 -17.68
C GLY A 325 9.38 -23.01 -16.90
N HIS A 326 8.83 -24.20 -17.09
CA HIS A 326 9.53 -25.47 -16.85
C HIS A 326 9.21 -26.44 -17.98
N SER A 327 9.83 -26.18 -19.13
CA SER A 327 9.84 -27.07 -20.29
C SER A 327 11.28 -27.40 -20.67
N HIS A 328 11.54 -28.62 -21.11
CA HIS A 328 12.84 -29.04 -21.66
C HIS A 328 13.33 -28.18 -22.84
N LYS A 329 12.48 -27.29 -23.39
CA LYS A 329 12.79 -26.37 -24.50
C LYS A 329 13.13 -24.93 -24.08
N THR A 330 13.03 -24.57 -22.79
CA THR A 330 13.23 -23.19 -22.31
C THR A 330 14.29 -23.11 -21.21
N HIS A 331 15.45 -22.52 -21.50
CA HIS A 331 16.55 -22.29 -20.53
C HIS A 331 16.29 -21.15 -19.53
N GLY A 332 15.03 -20.87 -19.19
CA GLY A 332 14.67 -19.75 -18.31
C GLY A 332 13.35 -19.98 -17.59
N GLN A 333 13.30 -19.49 -16.35
CA GLN A 333 12.12 -19.50 -15.48
C GLN A 333 11.65 -18.07 -15.26
N LEU A 334 10.34 -17.84 -15.30
CA LEU A 334 9.68 -16.58 -14.98
C LEU A 334 8.93 -16.76 -13.64
N LEU A 335 9.17 -15.87 -12.69
CA LEU A 335 8.62 -15.93 -11.34
C LEU A 335 7.91 -14.62 -11.00
N PHE A 336 6.87 -14.70 -10.17
CA PHE A 336 6.03 -13.56 -9.81
C PHE A 336 6.14 -13.23 -8.32
N ALA A 337 6.57 -12.00 -8.02
CA ALA A 337 6.67 -11.44 -6.68
C ALA A 337 5.91 -10.11 -6.60
N GLY A 338 5.44 -9.75 -5.41
CA GLY A 338 4.58 -8.60 -5.18
C GLY A 338 3.49 -8.92 -4.14
N GLU A 339 2.94 -7.91 -3.49
CA GLU A 339 1.90 -8.11 -2.45
C GLU A 339 0.71 -8.93 -2.95
N ALA A 340 0.27 -8.70 -4.19
CA ALA A 340 -0.83 -9.43 -4.83
C ALA A 340 -0.56 -10.93 -5.03
N THR A 341 0.67 -11.41 -4.77
CA THR A 341 1.07 -12.82 -4.84
C THR A 341 1.15 -13.48 -3.46
N HIS A 342 0.76 -12.81 -2.36
CA HIS A 342 0.96 -13.31 -1.00
C HIS A 342 -0.37 -13.56 -0.26
N ARG A 343 -0.89 -14.81 -0.31
CA ARG A 343 -2.22 -15.21 0.21
C ARG A 343 -2.62 -14.62 1.56
N THR A 344 -1.71 -14.58 2.54
CA THR A 344 -2.00 -14.10 3.91
C THR A 344 -1.84 -12.59 4.11
N PHE A 345 -1.02 -11.93 3.30
CA PHE A 345 -0.52 -10.56 3.57
C PHE A 345 -0.55 -9.67 2.30
N TYR A 346 -1.44 -9.97 1.37
CA TYR A 346 -1.73 -9.12 0.22
C TYR A 346 -2.17 -7.72 0.68
N SER A 347 -2.07 -6.72 -0.20
CA SER A 347 -2.21 -5.29 0.12
C SER A 347 -1.09 -4.69 0.99
N THR A 348 -0.17 -5.48 1.56
CA THR A 348 0.79 -4.97 2.55
C THR A 348 2.24 -4.87 2.05
N THR A 349 2.97 -3.92 2.62
CA THR A 349 4.43 -3.76 2.45
C THR A 349 5.20 -5.03 2.86
N HIS A 350 4.77 -5.73 3.91
CA HIS A 350 5.46 -6.93 4.38
C HIS A 350 5.16 -8.17 3.53
N GLY A 351 3.93 -8.34 2.99
CA GLY A 351 3.64 -9.36 1.99
C GLY A 351 4.42 -9.17 0.68
N ALA A 352 4.64 -7.92 0.26
CA ALA A 352 5.55 -7.63 -0.85
C ALA A 352 6.99 -8.10 -0.54
N LEU A 353 7.54 -7.76 0.61
CA LEU A 353 8.89 -8.21 1.01
C LEU A 353 9.01 -9.75 1.06
N LEU A 354 8.04 -10.42 1.71
CA LEU A 354 8.01 -11.87 1.87
C LEU A 354 7.89 -12.61 0.52
N SER A 355 7.07 -12.11 -0.41
CA SER A 355 6.98 -12.69 -1.77
C SER A 355 8.29 -12.52 -2.56
N GLY A 356 9.00 -11.40 -2.38
CA GLY A 356 10.35 -11.22 -2.93
C GLY A 356 11.34 -12.27 -2.43
N TRP A 357 11.35 -12.53 -1.11
CA TRP A 357 12.18 -13.58 -0.52
C TRP A 357 11.78 -14.99 -1.00
N ARG A 358 10.48 -15.25 -1.19
CA ARG A 358 9.96 -16.53 -1.70
C ARG A 358 10.46 -16.86 -3.10
N GLU A 359 10.42 -15.90 -4.04
CA GLU A 359 10.93 -16.15 -5.40
C GLU A 359 12.46 -16.23 -5.46
N ALA A 360 13.17 -15.48 -4.61
CA ALA A 360 14.62 -15.63 -4.48
C ALA A 360 15.02 -17.02 -3.98
N GLU A 361 14.27 -17.58 -3.03
CA GLU A 361 14.52 -18.92 -2.50
C GLU A 361 14.20 -20.02 -3.55
N ARG A 362 13.11 -19.87 -4.31
CA ARG A 362 12.80 -20.75 -5.47
C ARG A 362 13.93 -20.74 -6.52
N LEU A 363 14.47 -19.57 -6.84
CA LEU A 363 15.62 -19.44 -7.74
C LEU A 363 16.89 -20.09 -7.17
N ASN A 364 17.20 -19.88 -5.89
CA ASN A 364 18.33 -20.53 -5.23
C ASN A 364 18.23 -22.07 -5.29
N GLN A 365 17.05 -22.62 -5.07
CA GLN A 365 16.79 -24.07 -5.18
C GLN A 365 16.98 -24.56 -6.62
N LEU A 366 16.50 -23.81 -7.62
CA LEU A 366 16.72 -24.14 -9.03
C LEU A 366 18.22 -24.12 -9.40
N PHE A 367 19.00 -23.17 -8.87
CA PHE A 367 20.44 -23.09 -9.13
C PHE A 367 21.26 -24.19 -8.44
N GLN A 368 20.70 -24.83 -7.41
CA GLN A 368 21.32 -25.95 -6.68
C GLN A 368 20.85 -27.32 -7.18
N ALA A 369 19.79 -27.38 -7.99
CA ALA A 369 19.28 -28.63 -8.53
C ALA A 369 20.27 -29.26 -9.54
N PRO A 370 20.55 -30.57 -9.46
CA PRO A 370 21.40 -31.24 -10.44
C PRO A 370 20.73 -31.24 -11.82
N VAL A 371 21.51 -30.90 -12.85
CA VAL A 371 21.04 -30.95 -14.24
C VAL A 371 20.67 -32.40 -14.59
N PRO A 372 19.45 -32.68 -15.08
CA PRO A 372 19.08 -34.02 -15.51
C PRO A 372 20.02 -34.53 -16.59
N ALA A 373 20.50 -35.77 -16.46
CA ALA A 373 21.30 -36.40 -17.50
C ALA A 373 20.50 -36.45 -18.82
N PRO A 374 21.14 -36.20 -19.98
CA PRO A 374 20.45 -36.29 -21.27
C PRO A 374 19.91 -37.71 -21.46
N GLN A 375 18.62 -37.83 -21.76
CA GLN A 375 18.03 -39.09 -22.18
C GLN A 375 18.61 -39.43 -23.56
N SER A 376 19.27 -40.57 -23.64
CA SER A 376 19.98 -41.12 -24.81
C SER A 376 19.04 -41.68 -25.87
#